data_AF-A0A966WW61-F1
#
_entry.id   AF-A0A966WW61-F1
#
_cell.length_a   1.000
_cell.length_b   1.000
_cell.length_c   1.000
_cell.angle_alpha   90.00
_cell.angle_beta   90.00
_cell.angle_gamma   90.00
#
_symmetry.space_group_name_H-M   'P 1'
#
loop_
_entity.id
_entity.type
_entity.pdbx_description
1 polymer ?
#
loop_
_entity_poly.entity_id
_entity_poly.type
_entity_poly.pdbx_seq_one_letter_code
_entity_poly.pdbx_strand_id
1 'polypeptide(L)'
;MTNAPVHPADRPVDRQALRASVSAVPKQFLDPPAAWNPTVGLFLGGYLLAGVTIAGWFLWGWPLPLLLATGFLALHLEGTVIHDACHNAAHPSRFWNAVMGHGAAMLLGFSFPVFTRVHLQHHAHVNDPKHDPDHIVSTFGPLWLIAPRFFYHEYFFFQRRLWRGHELLEWGIARGVFLAIVLAGVKYGFIDFVFNCWFAPALMVGVTLGLFFDYLPHRPFQSRNRWHNARVYPGRLMNWLIMGQNYHLIH
;
A
#
# COMPACT_ATOMS: atom_id res chain seq x y z
N MET A 1 -9.65 -69.57 3.14
CA MET A 1 -8.92 -68.37 2.70
C MET A 1 -9.69 -67.16 3.19
N THR A 2 -9.18 -66.53 4.25
CA THR A 2 -9.78 -65.40 4.96
C THR A 2 -9.39 -64.09 4.27
N ASN A 3 -10.34 -63.36 3.70
CA ASN A 3 -10.11 -62.01 3.19
C ASN A 3 -10.13 -61.03 4.38
N ALA A 4 -8.98 -60.46 4.70
CA ALA A 4 -8.86 -59.37 5.67
C ALA A 4 -9.40 -58.07 5.06
N PRO A 5 -10.11 -57.21 5.82
CA PRO A 5 -10.55 -55.92 5.33
C PRO A 5 -9.36 -54.96 5.27
N VAL A 6 -9.17 -54.31 4.11
CA VAL A 6 -8.15 -53.28 3.90
C VAL A 6 -8.50 -52.05 4.75
N HIS A 7 -7.56 -51.61 5.60
CA HIS A 7 -7.69 -50.39 6.40
C HIS A 7 -7.82 -49.15 5.50
N PRO A 8 -8.59 -48.12 5.86
CA PRO A 8 -8.85 -46.94 5.00
C PRO A 8 -7.61 -46.06 4.72
N ALA A 9 -6.45 -46.38 5.30
CA ALA A 9 -5.25 -45.55 5.30
C ALA A 9 -4.34 -45.74 4.07
N ASP A 10 -4.58 -46.74 3.23
CA ASP A 10 -3.69 -47.10 2.11
C ASP A 10 -4.17 -46.61 0.73
N ARG A 11 -5.13 -45.67 0.67
CA ARG A 11 -5.45 -45.03 -0.61
C ARG A 11 -4.29 -44.10 -0.99
N PRO A 12 -3.69 -44.24 -2.19
CA PRO A 12 -2.69 -43.30 -2.66
C PRO A 12 -3.35 -41.91 -2.70
N VAL A 13 -2.91 -41.06 -1.78
CA VAL A 13 -3.31 -39.66 -1.77
C VAL A 13 -2.80 -39.06 -3.07
N ASP A 14 -3.71 -38.76 -3.99
CA ASP A 14 -3.38 -38.08 -5.24
C ASP A 14 -2.79 -36.70 -4.91
N ARG A 15 -1.46 -36.64 -4.86
CA ARG A 15 -0.70 -35.43 -4.54
C ARG A 15 -0.94 -34.32 -5.56
N GLN A 16 -1.41 -34.66 -6.76
CA GLN A 16 -1.72 -33.71 -7.83
C GLN A 16 -3.11 -33.09 -7.59
N ALA A 17 -4.11 -33.89 -7.23
CA ALA A 17 -5.40 -33.40 -6.76
C ALA A 17 -5.28 -32.60 -5.44
N LEU A 18 -4.40 -33.04 -4.52
CA LEU A 18 -4.15 -32.31 -3.29
C LEU A 18 -3.48 -30.96 -3.60
N ARG A 19 -2.43 -30.93 -4.42
CA ARG A 19 -1.81 -29.68 -4.92
C ARG A 19 -2.81 -28.76 -5.62
N ALA A 20 -3.75 -29.29 -6.41
CA ALA A 20 -4.81 -28.50 -7.03
C ALA A 20 -5.76 -27.91 -5.97
N SER A 21 -6.10 -28.66 -4.91
CA SER A 21 -6.99 -28.18 -3.84
C SER A 21 -6.34 -27.21 -2.84
N VAL A 22 -5.04 -27.32 -2.56
CA VAL A 22 -4.32 -26.35 -1.70
C VAL A 22 -3.88 -25.09 -2.46
N SER A 23 -4.01 -25.07 -3.79
CA SER A 23 -3.62 -23.94 -4.64
C SER A 23 -4.79 -23.13 -5.19
N ALA A 24 -6.00 -23.70 -5.28
CA ALA A 24 -7.15 -23.00 -5.84
C ALA A 24 -7.98 -22.34 -4.74
N VAL A 25 -7.67 -21.07 -4.44
CA VAL A 25 -8.65 -20.18 -3.81
C VAL A 25 -9.88 -20.14 -4.73
N PRO A 26 -11.11 -20.39 -4.23
CA PRO A 26 -12.30 -20.39 -5.09
C PRO A 26 -12.43 -19.08 -5.87
N LYS A 27 -12.77 -19.17 -7.17
CA LYS A 27 -12.82 -18.00 -8.08
C LYS A 27 -13.64 -16.83 -7.54
N GLN A 28 -14.72 -17.09 -6.81
CA GLN A 28 -15.55 -16.05 -6.19
C GLN A 28 -14.79 -15.16 -5.18
N PHE A 29 -13.69 -15.65 -4.60
CA PHE A 29 -12.81 -14.87 -3.73
C PHE A 29 -11.66 -14.20 -4.49
N LEU A 30 -11.58 -14.40 -5.81
CA LEU A 30 -10.61 -13.81 -6.74
C LEU A 30 -11.30 -12.91 -7.78
N ASP A 31 -12.64 -12.87 -7.80
CA ASP A 31 -13.38 -12.05 -8.74
C ASP A 31 -13.09 -10.57 -8.47
N PRO A 32 -12.92 -9.76 -9.52
CA PRO A 32 -12.71 -8.33 -9.35
C PRO A 32 -13.93 -7.72 -8.65
N PRO A 33 -13.75 -6.66 -7.84
CA PRO A 33 -14.87 -6.04 -7.16
C PRO A 33 -15.87 -5.45 -8.16
N ALA A 34 -17.06 -5.12 -7.67
CA ALA A 34 -17.99 -4.28 -8.44
C ALA A 34 -17.35 -2.92 -8.77
N ALA A 35 -17.83 -2.26 -9.83
CA ALA A 35 -17.32 -0.94 -10.23
C ALA A 35 -17.48 0.10 -9.10
N TRP A 36 -18.60 0.06 -8.39
CA TRP A 36 -18.79 0.81 -7.16
C TRP A 36 -18.54 -0.10 -5.97
N ASN A 37 -17.46 0.16 -5.25
CA ASN A 37 -17.00 -0.64 -4.12
C ASN A 37 -16.37 0.27 -3.05
N PRO A 38 -16.05 -0.28 -1.86
CA PRO A 38 -15.45 0.50 -0.79
C PRO A 38 -14.19 1.26 -1.21
N THR A 39 -13.26 0.64 -1.95
CA THR A 39 -12.00 1.28 -2.40
C THR A 39 -12.25 2.50 -3.29
N VAL A 40 -13.25 2.47 -4.17
CA VAL A 40 -13.69 3.65 -4.94
C VAL A 40 -14.25 4.73 -4.01
N GLY A 41 -15.01 4.35 -2.99
CA GLY A 41 -15.47 5.26 -1.95
C GLY A 41 -14.32 5.89 -1.16
N LEU A 42 -13.28 5.13 -0.84
CA LEU A 42 -12.08 5.62 -0.16
C LEU A 42 -11.34 6.65 -1.02
N PHE A 43 -11.19 6.40 -2.33
CA PHE A 43 -10.56 7.33 -3.27
C PHE A 43 -11.31 8.65 -3.37
N LEU A 44 -12.62 8.60 -3.58
CA LEU A 44 -13.44 9.83 -3.64
C LEU A 44 -13.47 10.55 -2.29
N GLY A 45 -13.53 9.80 -1.19
CA GLY A 45 -13.49 10.33 0.17
C GLY A 45 -12.16 10.99 0.53
N GLY A 46 -11.04 10.43 0.09
CA GLY A 46 -9.69 10.98 0.28
C GLY A 46 -9.55 12.33 -0.42
N TYR A 47 -9.94 12.42 -1.70
CA TYR A 47 -9.94 13.69 -2.43
C TYR A 47 -10.92 14.72 -1.87
N LEU A 48 -12.12 14.29 -1.42
CA LEU A 48 -13.07 15.18 -0.76
C LEU A 48 -12.47 15.77 0.52
N LEU A 49 -11.85 14.93 1.37
CA LEU A 49 -11.19 15.37 2.59
C LEU A 49 -10.00 16.29 2.30
N ALA A 50 -9.20 16.00 1.28
CA ALA A 50 -8.12 16.89 0.85
C ALA A 50 -8.66 18.27 0.43
N GLY A 51 -9.77 18.31 -0.32
CA GLY A 51 -10.48 19.54 -0.66
C GLY A 51 -11.01 20.29 0.57
N VAL A 52 -11.55 19.57 1.54
CA VAL A 52 -11.99 20.11 2.84
C VAL A 52 -10.81 20.68 3.63
N THR A 53 -9.65 20.03 3.65
CA THR A 53 -8.44 20.54 4.30
C THR A 53 -7.95 21.83 3.62
N ILE A 54 -7.97 21.88 2.28
CA ILE A 54 -7.64 23.09 1.51
C ILE A 54 -8.62 24.23 1.87
N ALA A 55 -9.93 23.98 1.84
CA ALA A 55 -10.93 24.97 2.22
C ALA A 55 -10.80 25.40 3.69
N GLY A 56 -10.47 24.46 4.58
CA GLY A 56 -10.18 24.71 5.99
C GLY A 56 -9.06 25.71 6.17
N TRP A 57 -7.98 25.59 5.40
CA TRP A 57 -6.85 26.52 5.45
C TRP A 57 -7.20 27.89 4.86
N PHE A 58 -7.74 27.92 3.63
CA PHE A 58 -7.87 29.17 2.88
C PHE A 58 -9.17 29.95 3.13
N LEU A 59 -10.25 29.28 3.49
CA LEU A 59 -11.58 29.88 3.57
C LEU A 59 -12.12 29.95 5.01
N TRP A 60 -11.84 28.94 5.82
CA TRP A 60 -12.50 28.80 7.14
C TRP A 60 -11.59 29.10 8.33
N GLY A 61 -10.29 29.31 8.10
CA GLY A 61 -9.34 29.63 9.17
C GLY A 61 -9.27 28.54 10.25
N TRP A 62 -9.35 27.28 9.85
CA TRP A 62 -9.37 26.16 10.79
C TRP A 62 -8.06 26.06 11.59
N PRO A 63 -8.14 25.61 12.85
CA PRO A 63 -6.95 25.41 13.65
C PRO A 63 -6.13 24.23 13.13
N LEU A 64 -4.80 24.32 13.27
CA LEU A 64 -3.84 23.34 12.75
C LEU A 64 -4.17 21.87 13.11
N PRO A 65 -4.61 21.51 14.34
CA PRO A 65 -4.96 20.13 14.65
C PRO A 65 -6.07 19.56 13.77
N LEU A 66 -7.06 20.36 13.38
CA LEU A 66 -8.15 19.92 12.52
C LEU A 66 -7.69 19.72 11.07
N LEU A 67 -6.79 20.59 10.59
CA LEU A 67 -6.17 20.48 9.28
C LEU A 67 -5.28 19.23 9.19
N LEU A 68 -4.48 18.98 10.23
CA LEU A 68 -3.66 17.77 10.33
C LEU A 68 -4.52 16.51 10.39
N ALA A 69 -5.61 16.50 11.16
CA ALA A 69 -6.50 15.36 11.25
C ALA A 69 -7.19 15.03 9.92
N THR A 70 -7.72 16.05 9.23
CA THR A 70 -8.39 15.88 7.93
C THR A 70 -7.42 15.51 6.82
N GLY A 71 -6.24 16.14 6.78
CA GLY A 71 -5.17 15.79 5.84
C GLY A 71 -4.61 14.39 6.09
N PHE A 72 -4.42 14.02 7.35
CA PHE A 72 -3.98 12.66 7.71
C PHE A 72 -5.01 11.63 7.26
N LEU A 73 -6.29 11.85 7.54
CA LEU A 73 -7.34 10.94 7.12
C LEU A 73 -7.42 10.84 5.59
N ALA A 74 -7.34 11.96 4.87
CA ALA A 74 -7.31 11.98 3.41
C ALA A 74 -6.21 11.07 2.86
N LEU A 75 -4.97 11.28 3.30
CA LEU A 75 -3.82 10.50 2.84
C LEU A 75 -3.86 9.04 3.31
N HIS A 76 -4.38 8.77 4.49
CA HIS A 76 -4.52 7.42 5.02
C HIS A 76 -5.50 6.57 4.20
N LEU A 77 -6.60 7.16 3.73
CA LEU A 77 -7.53 6.51 2.78
C LEU A 77 -6.82 6.17 1.46
N GLU A 78 -6.08 7.12 0.91
CA GLU A 78 -5.33 6.93 -0.33
C GLU A 78 -4.23 5.87 -0.22
N GLY A 79 -3.68 5.65 0.98
CA GLY A 79 -2.75 4.55 1.28
C GLY A 79 -3.34 3.17 0.97
N THR A 80 -4.63 2.98 1.23
CA THR A 80 -5.32 1.72 0.86
C THR A 80 -5.60 1.68 -0.64
N VAL A 81 -5.99 2.81 -1.23
CA VAL A 81 -6.30 2.90 -2.66
C VAL A 81 -5.07 2.59 -3.53
N ILE A 82 -3.92 3.19 -3.24
CA ILE A 82 -2.68 2.94 -3.99
C ILE A 82 -2.26 1.47 -3.92
N HIS A 83 -2.41 0.86 -2.74
CA HIS A 83 -2.13 -0.55 -2.51
C HIS A 83 -3.03 -1.45 -3.37
N ASP A 84 -4.35 -1.29 -3.29
CA ASP A 84 -5.27 -2.13 -4.04
C ASP A 84 -5.13 -1.89 -5.56
N ALA A 85 -4.90 -0.65 -5.98
CA ALA A 85 -4.71 -0.29 -7.38
C ALA A 85 -3.47 -0.96 -7.99
N CYS A 86 -2.37 -1.08 -7.23
CA CYS A 86 -1.15 -1.71 -7.73
C CYS A 86 -1.32 -3.22 -7.98
N HIS A 87 -2.24 -3.86 -7.24
CA HIS A 87 -2.66 -5.25 -7.45
C HIS A 87 -3.75 -5.42 -8.52
N ASN A 88 -4.21 -4.33 -9.17
CA ASN A 88 -5.40 -4.29 -10.03
C ASN A 88 -6.69 -4.75 -9.30
N ALA A 89 -6.75 -4.54 -7.99
CA ALA A 89 -7.84 -4.98 -7.13
C ALA A 89 -8.79 -3.85 -6.70
N ALA A 90 -8.46 -2.57 -6.98
CA ALA A 90 -9.30 -1.43 -6.59
C ALA A 90 -10.57 -1.29 -7.45
N HIS A 91 -10.52 -1.74 -8.71
CA HIS A 91 -11.62 -1.62 -9.67
C HIS A 91 -11.59 -2.78 -10.69
N PRO A 92 -12.71 -3.21 -11.30
CA PRO A 92 -12.69 -4.28 -12.31
C PRO A 92 -11.98 -3.91 -13.63
N SER A 93 -11.83 -2.61 -13.91
CA SER A 93 -11.11 -2.09 -15.08
C SER A 93 -9.69 -1.67 -14.71
N ARG A 94 -8.71 -2.17 -15.47
CA ARG A 94 -7.29 -1.80 -15.33
C ARG A 94 -7.02 -0.32 -15.57
N PHE A 95 -7.79 0.31 -16.44
CA PHE A 95 -7.70 1.76 -16.69
C PHE A 95 -8.01 2.55 -15.41
N TRP A 96 -9.12 2.21 -14.74
CA TRP A 96 -9.51 2.89 -13.50
C TRP A 96 -8.59 2.56 -12.32
N ASN A 97 -8.00 1.36 -12.25
CA ASN A 97 -6.91 1.09 -11.29
C ASN A 97 -5.73 2.02 -11.53
N ALA A 98 -5.31 2.23 -12.79
CA ALA A 98 -4.23 3.17 -13.08
C ALA A 98 -4.60 4.61 -12.67
N VAL A 99 -5.80 5.09 -13.01
CA VAL A 99 -6.28 6.42 -12.61
C VAL A 99 -6.26 6.59 -11.08
N MET A 100 -6.86 5.64 -10.35
CA MET A 100 -6.91 5.67 -8.89
C MET A 100 -5.51 5.57 -8.28
N GLY A 101 -4.67 4.68 -8.80
CA GLY A 101 -3.29 4.49 -8.35
C GLY A 101 -2.42 5.73 -8.54
N HIS A 102 -2.48 6.37 -9.72
CA HIS A 102 -1.76 7.63 -9.97
C HIS A 102 -2.30 8.78 -9.13
N GLY A 103 -3.63 8.88 -8.94
CA GLY A 103 -4.24 9.89 -8.08
C GLY A 103 -3.82 9.75 -6.62
N ALA A 104 -3.97 8.54 -6.07
CA ALA A 104 -3.55 8.21 -4.71
C ALA A 104 -2.05 8.45 -4.50
N ALA A 105 -1.21 8.02 -5.45
CA ALA A 105 0.23 8.27 -5.41
C ALA A 105 0.57 9.76 -5.41
N MET A 106 -0.14 10.59 -6.19
CA MET A 106 0.07 12.03 -6.21
C MET A 106 -0.21 12.65 -4.83
N LEU A 107 -1.35 12.31 -4.20
CA LEU A 107 -1.68 12.79 -2.86
C LEU A 107 -0.66 12.32 -1.82
N LEU A 108 -0.19 11.08 -1.90
CA LEU A 108 0.84 10.54 -1.00
C LEU A 108 2.25 11.09 -1.27
N GLY A 109 2.45 11.85 -2.35
CA GLY A 109 3.76 12.34 -2.75
C GLY A 109 4.66 11.25 -3.34
N PHE A 110 4.11 10.14 -3.82
CA PHE A 110 4.80 9.03 -4.48
C PHE A 110 4.58 9.00 -6.01
N SER A 111 5.27 8.07 -6.68
CA SER A 111 5.05 7.71 -8.07
C SER A 111 4.40 6.34 -8.13
N PHE A 112 3.23 6.23 -8.76
CA PHE A 112 2.49 4.97 -8.82
C PHE A 112 3.28 3.82 -9.48
N PRO A 113 4.03 4.04 -10.59
CA PRO A 113 4.91 3.02 -11.13
C PRO A 113 5.99 2.56 -10.16
N VAL A 114 6.64 3.50 -9.45
CA VAL A 114 7.68 3.14 -8.46
C VAL A 114 7.06 2.29 -7.36
N PHE A 115 5.96 2.77 -6.78
CA PHE A 115 5.24 2.04 -5.73
C PHE A 115 4.85 0.64 -6.20
N THR A 116 4.22 0.52 -7.36
CA THR A 116 3.79 -0.77 -7.92
C THR A 116 4.96 -1.74 -8.09
N ARG A 117 6.08 -1.29 -8.66
CA ARG A 117 7.23 -2.18 -8.91
C ARG A 117 7.92 -2.61 -7.63
N VAL A 118 8.07 -1.70 -6.69
CA VAL A 118 8.74 -1.95 -5.41
C VAL A 118 7.86 -2.84 -4.52
N HIS A 119 6.57 -2.55 -4.43
CA HIS A 119 5.62 -3.35 -3.67
C HIS A 119 5.50 -4.78 -4.18
N LEU A 120 5.52 -4.99 -5.51
CA LEU A 120 5.56 -6.35 -6.07
C LEU A 120 6.88 -7.07 -5.79
N GLN A 121 8.00 -6.36 -5.63
CA GLN A 121 9.26 -6.95 -5.16
C GLN A 121 9.19 -7.36 -3.69
N HIS A 122 8.52 -6.56 -2.84
CA HIS A 122 8.22 -6.93 -1.45
C HIS A 122 7.44 -8.24 -1.40
N HIS A 123 6.30 -8.35 -2.10
CA HIS A 123 5.52 -9.60 -2.14
C HIS A 123 6.33 -10.81 -2.63
N ALA A 124 7.13 -10.63 -3.68
CA ALA A 124 7.94 -11.70 -4.24
C ALA A 124 9.09 -12.16 -3.32
N HIS A 125 9.61 -11.28 -2.48
CA HIS A 125 10.83 -11.53 -1.70
C HIS A 125 10.68 -11.23 -0.21
N VAL A 126 9.46 -11.18 0.30
CA VAL A 126 9.11 -10.79 1.67
C VAL A 126 10.08 -11.35 2.72
N ASN A 127 10.57 -10.46 3.59
CA ASN A 127 11.58 -10.69 4.61
C ASN A 127 12.99 -11.05 4.10
N ASP A 128 13.29 -10.94 2.80
CA ASP A 128 14.65 -11.09 2.28
C ASP A 128 15.49 -9.81 2.50
N PRO A 129 16.60 -9.85 3.25
CA PRO A 129 17.36 -8.65 3.59
C PRO A 129 17.94 -7.85 2.42
N LYS A 130 17.98 -8.43 1.21
CA LYS A 130 18.56 -7.78 0.01
C LYS A 130 17.55 -7.50 -1.07
N HIS A 131 16.53 -8.34 -1.20
CA HIS A 131 15.57 -8.30 -2.30
C HIS A 131 14.19 -7.78 -1.89
N ASP A 132 13.91 -7.71 -0.59
CA ASP A 132 12.74 -7.02 -0.05
C ASP A 132 13.09 -5.55 0.23
N PRO A 133 12.52 -4.59 -0.52
CA PRO A 133 12.75 -3.17 -0.27
C PRO A 133 12.24 -2.75 1.12
N ASP A 134 11.17 -3.36 1.62
CA ASP A 134 10.51 -2.98 2.87
C ASP A 134 11.25 -3.55 4.09
N HIS A 135 12.11 -4.56 3.89
CA HIS A 135 13.02 -5.03 4.92
C HIS A 135 13.98 -3.92 5.35
N ILE A 136 14.54 -3.16 4.40
CA ILE A 136 15.44 -2.03 4.71
C ILE A 136 14.64 -0.89 5.36
N VAL A 137 13.47 -0.56 4.81
CA VAL A 137 12.58 0.45 5.40
C VAL A 137 12.25 0.09 6.86
N SER A 138 12.00 -1.17 7.16
CA SER A 138 11.58 -1.61 8.50
C SER A 138 12.73 -1.79 9.50
N THR A 139 13.92 -2.18 9.04
CA THR A 139 15.02 -2.58 9.95
C THR A 139 16.11 -1.53 10.12
N PHE A 140 16.24 -0.57 9.20
CA PHE A 140 17.34 0.39 9.23
C PHE A 140 17.08 1.59 10.16
N GLY A 141 17.67 1.60 11.36
CA GLY A 141 17.67 2.77 12.24
C GLY A 141 16.39 2.95 13.08
N PRO A 142 16.22 4.10 13.76
CA PRO A 142 15.18 4.29 14.78
C PRO A 142 13.75 4.38 14.22
N LEU A 143 12.81 3.57 14.71
CA LEU A 143 11.46 3.38 14.11
C LEU A 143 10.66 4.66 13.85
N TRP A 144 10.83 5.72 14.64
CA TRP A 144 10.16 7.01 14.40
C TRP A 144 10.65 7.74 13.14
N LEU A 145 11.79 7.33 12.58
CA LEU A 145 12.30 7.78 11.29
C LEU A 145 11.93 6.82 10.14
N ILE A 146 10.89 5.99 10.28
CA ILE A 146 10.49 5.06 9.21
C ILE A 146 9.95 5.78 7.96
N ALA A 147 9.18 6.86 8.15
CA ALA A 147 8.60 7.62 7.06
C ALA A 147 9.61 8.12 6.01
N PRO A 148 10.72 8.81 6.37
CA PRO A 148 11.71 9.22 5.36
C PRO A 148 12.44 8.05 4.71
N ARG A 149 12.41 6.83 5.28
CA ARG A 149 13.06 5.68 4.62
C ARG A 149 12.29 5.19 3.40
N PHE A 150 11.02 5.53 3.25
CA PHE A 150 10.27 5.22 2.02
C PHE A 150 10.91 5.83 0.76
N PHE A 151 11.76 6.87 0.88
CA PHE A 151 12.58 7.34 -0.25
C PHE A 151 13.57 6.28 -0.76
N TYR A 152 13.91 5.27 0.04
CA TYR A 152 14.68 4.10 -0.41
C TYR A 152 13.98 3.35 -1.55
N HIS A 153 12.64 3.38 -1.64
CA HIS A 153 11.90 2.73 -2.71
C HIS A 153 12.27 3.27 -4.09
N GLU A 154 12.42 4.59 -4.24
CA GLU A 154 12.89 5.17 -5.50
C GLU A 154 14.32 4.73 -5.81
N TYR A 155 15.22 4.77 -4.82
CA TYR A 155 16.58 4.29 -5.00
C TYR A 155 16.61 2.81 -5.43
N PHE A 156 15.84 1.95 -4.77
CA PHE A 156 15.73 0.51 -5.09
C PHE A 156 15.18 0.29 -6.51
N PHE A 157 14.14 1.03 -6.90
CA PHE A 157 13.54 1.00 -8.23
C PHE A 157 14.57 1.28 -9.33
N PHE A 158 15.40 2.32 -9.14
CA PHE A 158 16.45 2.66 -10.10
C PHE A 158 17.62 1.69 -10.06
N GLN A 159 18.09 1.32 -8.86
CA GLN A 159 19.20 0.38 -8.67
C GLN A 159 18.90 -0.98 -9.33
N ARG A 160 17.69 -1.50 -9.16
CA ARG A 160 17.26 -2.79 -9.70
C ARG A 160 16.70 -2.71 -11.12
N ARG A 161 16.62 -1.52 -11.70
CA ARG A 161 16.10 -1.26 -13.06
C ARG A 161 14.70 -1.86 -13.29
N LEU A 162 13.77 -1.59 -12.37
CA LEU A 162 12.46 -2.26 -12.36
C LEU A 162 11.45 -1.72 -13.38
N TRP A 163 11.74 -0.58 -14.01
CA TRP A 163 10.84 0.10 -14.95
C TRP A 163 10.58 -0.72 -16.21
N ARG A 164 9.39 -0.56 -16.80
CA ARG A 164 9.02 -1.08 -18.13
C ARG A 164 8.19 -0.05 -18.88
N GLY A 165 8.24 -0.09 -20.21
CA GLY A 165 7.45 0.79 -21.06
C GLY A 165 7.67 2.27 -20.73
N HIS A 166 6.58 2.99 -20.47
CA HIS A 166 6.58 4.43 -20.20
C HIS A 166 6.70 4.80 -18.71
N GLU A 167 6.96 3.84 -17.82
CA GLU A 167 6.98 4.08 -16.36
C GLU A 167 8.02 5.11 -15.92
N LEU A 168 9.14 5.27 -16.65
CA LEU A 168 10.10 6.34 -16.38
C LEU A 168 9.55 7.74 -16.74
N LEU A 169 8.77 7.84 -17.82
CA LEU A 169 8.10 9.08 -18.18
C LEU A 169 7.02 9.42 -17.16
N GLU A 170 6.22 8.44 -16.76
CA GLU A 170 5.20 8.59 -15.72
C GLU A 170 5.82 9.02 -14.38
N TRP A 171 6.94 8.41 -13.98
CA TRP A 171 7.71 8.86 -12.81
C TRP A 171 8.21 10.31 -12.98
N GLY A 172 8.78 10.65 -14.13
CA GLY A 172 9.28 11.99 -14.42
C GLY A 172 8.18 13.05 -14.37
N ILE A 173 6.99 12.75 -14.91
CA ILE A 173 5.80 13.61 -14.81
C ILE A 173 5.36 13.74 -13.36
N ALA A 174 5.23 12.63 -12.62
CA ALA A 174 4.80 12.66 -11.22
C ALA A 174 5.75 13.49 -10.34
N ARG A 175 7.08 13.30 -10.50
CA ARG A 175 8.09 14.10 -9.80
C ARG A 175 8.11 15.55 -10.27
N GLY A 176 7.95 15.79 -11.57
CA GLY A 176 7.87 17.13 -12.13
C GLY A 176 6.70 17.93 -11.56
N VAL A 177 5.51 17.31 -11.47
CA VAL A 177 4.33 17.92 -10.86
C VAL A 177 4.55 18.18 -9.37
N PHE A 178 5.06 17.19 -8.63
CA PHE A 178 5.38 17.36 -7.21
C PHE A 178 6.34 18.55 -6.97
N LEU A 179 7.45 18.60 -7.71
CA LEU A 179 8.41 19.69 -7.63
C LEU A 179 7.80 21.04 -8.05
N ALA A 180 6.97 21.05 -9.10
CA ALA A 180 6.27 22.26 -9.53
C ALA A 180 5.36 22.82 -8.44
N ILE A 181 4.61 21.96 -7.72
CA ILE A 181 3.75 22.41 -6.61
C ILE A 181 4.60 22.99 -5.48
N VAL A 182 5.71 22.33 -5.10
CA VAL A 182 6.60 22.82 -4.04
C VAL A 182 7.25 24.15 -4.43
N LEU A 183 7.79 24.25 -5.64
CA LEU A 183 8.43 25.47 -6.14
C LEU A 183 7.42 26.61 -6.30
N ALA A 184 6.19 26.32 -6.74
CA ALA A 184 5.11 27.29 -6.74
C ALA A 184 4.75 27.73 -5.31
N GLY A 185 4.70 26.79 -4.37
CA GLY A 185 4.49 27.06 -2.95
C GLY A 185 5.52 28.05 -2.40
N VAL A 186 6.81 27.85 -2.70
CA VAL A 186 7.87 28.78 -2.32
C VAL A 186 7.70 30.13 -3.04
N LYS A 187 7.56 30.11 -4.37
CA LYS A 187 7.53 31.33 -5.19
C LYS A 187 6.35 32.25 -4.88
N TYR A 188 5.18 31.68 -4.58
CA TYR A 188 3.95 32.42 -4.35
C TYR A 188 3.57 32.53 -2.85
N GLY A 189 4.43 32.06 -1.94
CA GLY A 189 4.21 32.21 -0.50
C GLY A 189 3.20 31.24 0.12
N PHE A 190 2.92 30.11 -0.54
CA PHE A 190 2.03 29.05 -0.03
C PHE A 190 2.79 27.88 0.62
N ILE A 191 4.07 28.05 0.93
CA ILE A 191 4.91 26.96 1.46
C ILE A 191 4.43 26.48 2.82
N ASP A 192 3.89 27.37 3.67
CA ASP A 192 3.32 27.00 4.97
C ASP A 192 2.12 26.08 4.81
N PHE A 193 1.25 26.32 3.82
CA PHE A 193 0.16 25.43 3.50
C PHE A 193 0.68 24.05 3.06
N VAL A 194 1.66 24.01 2.15
CA VAL A 194 2.26 22.75 1.67
C VAL A 194 2.86 21.95 2.84
N PHE A 195 3.61 22.60 3.74
CA PHE A 195 4.18 21.91 4.88
C PHE A 195 3.12 21.42 5.86
N ASN A 196 2.18 22.26 6.25
CA ASN A 196 1.22 21.95 7.32
C ASN A 196 0.08 21.04 6.87
N CYS A 197 -0.38 21.17 5.63
CA CYS A 197 -1.56 20.45 5.12
C CYS A 197 -1.23 19.30 4.17
N TRP A 198 0.04 19.16 3.73
CA TRP A 198 0.46 18.05 2.88
C TRP A 198 1.62 17.26 3.48
N PHE A 199 2.78 17.89 3.73
CA PHE A 199 3.96 17.14 4.17
C PHE A 199 3.86 16.64 5.62
N ALA A 200 3.32 17.42 6.54
CA ALA A 200 3.12 16.99 7.92
C ALA A 200 2.12 15.81 8.01
N PRO A 201 0.94 15.85 7.37
CA PRO A 201 0.08 14.68 7.23
C PRO A 201 0.75 13.49 6.55
N ALA A 202 1.51 13.70 5.48
CA ALA A 202 2.22 12.63 4.78
C ALA A 202 3.28 11.97 5.68
N LEU A 203 3.97 12.73 6.52
CA LEU A 203 4.89 12.22 7.53
C LEU A 203 4.15 11.36 8.56
N MET A 204 3.00 11.83 9.06
CA MET A 204 2.17 11.08 10.00
C MET A 204 1.70 9.76 9.38
N VAL A 205 1.18 9.78 8.15
CA VAL A 205 0.77 8.59 7.42
C VAL A 205 1.95 7.66 7.15
N GLY A 206 3.10 8.18 6.73
CA GLY A 206 4.30 7.37 6.53
C GLY A 206 4.77 6.65 7.79
N VAL A 207 4.68 7.29 8.96
CA VAL A 207 4.98 6.64 10.24
C VAL A 207 3.92 5.58 10.57
N THR A 208 2.64 5.91 10.43
CA THR A 208 1.54 4.96 10.71
C THR A 208 1.61 3.74 9.80
N LEU A 209 1.69 3.92 8.48
CA LEU A 209 1.75 2.83 7.52
C LEU A 209 3.03 2.01 7.72
N GLY A 210 4.20 2.64 7.80
CA GLY A 210 5.46 1.92 8.02
C GLY A 210 5.47 1.09 9.30
N LEU A 211 4.83 1.56 10.38
CA LEU A 211 4.72 0.77 11.61
C LEU A 211 3.71 -0.38 11.48
N PHE A 212 2.50 -0.12 11.00
CA PHE A 212 1.40 -1.09 11.05
C PHE A 212 1.38 -2.07 9.87
N PHE A 213 2.07 -1.76 8.78
CA PHE A 213 2.08 -2.56 7.55
C PHE A 213 3.45 -3.21 7.34
N ASP A 214 4.52 -2.42 7.43
CA ASP A 214 5.84 -2.96 7.10
C ASP A 214 6.51 -3.58 8.34
N TYR A 215 6.48 -2.89 9.49
CA TYR A 215 7.23 -3.34 10.66
C TYR A 215 6.52 -4.38 11.52
N LEU A 216 5.32 -4.07 12.03
CA LEU A 216 4.61 -4.92 13.00
C LEU A 216 4.22 -6.29 12.45
N PRO A 217 3.68 -6.41 11.22
CA PRO A 217 3.32 -7.71 10.66
C PRO A 217 4.55 -8.59 10.43
N HIS A 218 5.68 -8.00 10.06
CA HIS A 218 6.85 -8.76 9.59
C HIS A 218 7.89 -9.07 10.67
N ARG A 219 8.02 -8.26 11.74
CA ARG A 219 8.99 -8.51 12.83
C ARG A 219 8.87 -9.96 13.35
N PRO A 220 9.92 -10.75 13.58
CA PRO A 220 11.33 -10.43 13.52
C PRO A 220 11.97 -10.64 12.13
N PHE A 221 11.19 -10.67 11.05
CA PHE A 221 11.65 -10.78 9.65
C PHE A 221 12.38 -12.10 9.32
N GLN A 222 11.94 -13.20 9.94
CA GLN A 222 12.62 -14.50 9.80
C GLN A 222 11.94 -15.45 8.80
N SER A 223 10.61 -15.43 8.75
CA SER A 223 9.84 -16.39 7.96
C SER A 223 9.60 -15.88 6.56
N ARG A 224 9.89 -16.70 5.55
CA ARG A 224 9.62 -16.39 4.14
C ARG A 224 8.53 -17.28 3.54
N ASN A 225 7.98 -18.19 4.34
CA ASN A 225 6.92 -19.07 3.88
C ASN A 225 5.63 -18.27 3.70
N ARG A 226 4.94 -18.46 2.57
CA ARG A 226 3.70 -17.73 2.22
C ARG A 226 2.64 -17.66 3.32
N TRP A 227 2.59 -18.63 4.23
CA TRP A 227 1.56 -18.70 5.28
C TRP A 227 2.01 -18.07 6.61
N HIS A 228 3.28 -17.70 6.73
CA HIS A 228 3.90 -17.29 7.99
C HIS A 228 4.83 -16.08 7.82
N ASN A 229 4.86 -15.44 6.65
CA ASN A 229 5.77 -14.33 6.35
C ASN A 229 5.31 -12.99 6.97
N ALA A 230 4.04 -12.88 7.37
CA ALA A 230 3.46 -11.75 8.08
C ALA A 230 2.47 -12.23 9.15
N ARG A 231 2.27 -11.41 10.19
CA ARG A 231 1.25 -11.61 11.21
C ARG A 231 -0.03 -10.91 10.82
N VAL A 232 -1.15 -11.61 10.98
CA VAL A 232 -2.49 -11.02 10.95
C VAL A 232 -2.85 -10.56 12.36
N TYR A 233 -3.29 -9.32 12.50
CA TYR A 233 -3.83 -8.76 13.75
C TYR A 233 -5.36 -8.68 13.64
N PRO A 234 -6.10 -9.74 13.97
CA PRO A 234 -7.55 -9.76 13.79
C PRO A 234 -8.24 -8.86 14.81
N GLY A 235 -9.29 -8.16 14.39
CA GLY A 235 -10.12 -7.36 15.27
C GLY A 235 -10.90 -6.29 14.52
N ARG A 236 -12.14 -6.03 14.94
CA ARG A 236 -13.01 -5.04 14.30
C ARG A 236 -12.38 -3.64 14.28
N LEU A 237 -11.79 -3.22 15.41
CA LEU A 237 -11.15 -1.92 15.52
C LEU A 237 -9.98 -1.77 14.54
N MET A 238 -9.07 -2.76 14.51
CA MET A 238 -7.93 -2.72 13.59
C MET A 238 -8.38 -2.74 12.13
N ASN A 239 -9.37 -3.59 11.81
CA ASN A 239 -9.93 -3.66 10.46
C ASN A 239 -10.52 -2.32 10.00
N TRP A 240 -11.17 -1.55 10.89
CA TRP A 240 -11.64 -0.21 10.56
C TRP A 240 -10.51 0.80 10.45
N LEU A 241 -9.56 0.77 11.39
CA LEU A 241 -8.45 1.74 11.44
C LEU A 241 -7.52 1.63 10.24
N ILE A 242 -7.24 0.42 9.76
CA ILE A 242 -6.36 0.19 8.61
C ILE A 242 -7.09 -0.44 7.42
N MET A 243 -8.42 -0.27 7.35
CA MET A 243 -9.24 -0.58 6.17
C MET A 243 -9.05 -2.00 5.63
N GLY A 244 -8.97 -2.98 6.53
CA GLY A 244 -8.81 -4.40 6.18
C GLY A 244 -7.39 -4.84 5.87
N GLN A 245 -6.42 -3.93 5.87
CA GLN A 245 -5.02 -4.24 5.59
C GLN A 245 -4.35 -5.05 6.70
N ASN A 246 -5.00 -5.24 7.85
CA ASN A 246 -4.55 -6.20 8.87
C ASN A 246 -4.54 -7.65 8.36
N TYR A 247 -5.13 -7.90 7.19
CA TYR A 247 -5.12 -9.18 6.48
C TYR A 247 -4.15 -9.21 5.29
N HIS A 248 -3.13 -8.34 5.26
CA HIS A 248 -2.13 -8.23 4.19
C HIS A 248 -1.48 -9.55 3.77
N LEU A 249 -1.34 -10.51 4.70
CA LEU A 249 -0.84 -11.88 4.46
C LEU A 249 -1.57 -12.63 3.31
N ILE A 250 -2.79 -12.21 2.95
CA ILE A 250 -3.59 -12.86 1.90
C ILE A 250 -3.04 -12.57 0.49
N HIS A 251 -2.33 -11.45 0.32
CA HIS A 251 -1.70 -11.06 -0.94
C HIS A 251 -0.46 -11.95 -1.25
#